data_AF-A0A1N7AB15-F1
#
_entry.id   AF-A0A1N7AB15-F1
#
_cell.length_a   1.000
_cell.length_b   1.000
_cell.length_c   1.000
_cell.angle_alpha   90.00
_cell.angle_beta   90.00
_cell.angle_gamma   90.00
#
_symmetry.space_group_name_H-M   'P 1'
#
loop_
_entity.id
_entity.type
_entity.pdbx_description
1 polymer ?
#
loop_
_entity_poly.entity_id
_entity_poly.type
_entity_poly.pdbx_seq_one_letter_code
_entity_poly.pdbx_strand_id
1 'polypeptide(L)'
;MSESAPQSSEDEVRADVSMFLQRNFPQIQAHGGDSSITEVDLEAGHVEINLSGACSGCGVSPMTTQAIQRRLPNDVEEIETVSVSTGFDGLTEGTGREISDDVPF
;
A
#
# COMPACT_ATOMS: atom_id res chain seq x y z
N MET A 1 1.55 -29.18 24.63
CA MET A 1 0.90 -28.49 23.50
C MET A 1 1.42 -27.07 23.47
N SER A 2 1.61 -26.55 22.24
CA SER A 2 2.02 -25.19 21.82
C SER A 2 3.45 -25.08 21.28
N GLU A 3 3.64 -25.60 20.06
CA GLU A 3 4.63 -25.10 19.11
C GLU A 3 4.19 -23.70 18.67
N SER A 4 5.02 -22.69 18.90
CA SER A 4 4.81 -21.31 18.44
C SER A 4 6.11 -20.86 17.77
N ALA A 5 6.26 -21.17 16.49
CA ALA A 5 7.37 -20.76 15.64
C ALA A 5 6.86 -20.77 14.20
N PRO A 6 6.14 -19.71 13.80
CA PRO A 6 6.69 -18.75 12.83
C PRO A 6 6.35 -17.26 13.11
N GLN A 7 5.56 -16.98 14.16
CA GLN A 7 4.97 -15.65 14.41
C GLN A 7 5.99 -14.53 14.62
N SER A 8 7.20 -14.84 15.11
CA SER A 8 8.22 -13.82 15.39
C SER A 8 8.78 -13.20 14.11
N SER A 9 9.06 -14.02 13.09
CA SER A 9 9.71 -13.54 11.86
C SER A 9 8.75 -12.72 10.99
N GLU A 10 7.47 -13.09 10.95
CA GLU A 10 6.45 -12.28 10.29
C GLU A 10 6.24 -10.93 10.98
N ASP A 11 6.35 -10.89 12.31
CA ASP A 11 6.22 -9.67 13.11
C ASP A 11 7.43 -8.74 12.90
N GLU A 12 8.64 -9.31 12.80
CA GLU A 12 9.87 -8.59 12.43
C GLU A 12 9.72 -7.93 11.06
N VAL A 13 9.28 -8.67 10.03
CA VAL A 13 9.04 -8.11 8.69
C VAL A 13 7.95 -7.04 8.71
N ARG A 14 6.84 -7.24 9.43
CA ARG A 14 5.81 -6.20 9.59
C ARG A 14 6.38 -4.93 10.23
N ALA A 15 7.22 -5.08 11.25
CA ALA A 15 7.87 -3.96 11.92
C ALA A 15 8.81 -3.22 10.96
N ASP A 16 9.64 -3.94 10.20
CA ASP A 16 10.55 -3.35 9.20
C ASP A 16 9.79 -2.59 8.11
N VAL A 17 8.73 -3.19 7.55
CA VAL A 17 7.86 -2.53 6.57
C VAL A 17 7.22 -1.27 7.16
N SER A 18 6.75 -1.32 8.41
CA SER A 18 6.15 -0.16 9.08
C SER A 18 7.16 0.98 9.30
N MET A 19 8.41 0.63 9.64
CA MET A 19 9.51 1.58 9.83
C MET A 19 9.93 2.20 8.50
N PHE A 20 10.02 1.38 7.45
CA PHE A 20 10.29 1.83 6.09
C PHE A 20 9.26 2.86 5.62
N LEU A 21 7.96 2.58 5.80
CA LEU A 21 6.89 3.49 5.38
C LEU A 21 6.94 4.81 6.15
N GLN A 22 7.19 4.77 7.47
CA GLN A 22 7.33 5.98 8.27
C GLN A 22 8.55 6.82 7.85
N ARG A 23 9.66 6.19 7.49
CA ARG A 23 10.91 6.88 7.13
C ARG A 23 10.93 7.41 5.70
N ASN A 24 10.39 6.64 4.74
CA ASN A 24 10.44 6.96 3.31
C ASN A 24 9.16 7.66 2.80
N PHE A 25 8.03 7.44 3.47
CA PHE A 25 6.73 7.98 3.09
C PHE A 25 5.98 8.60 4.27
N PRO A 26 6.60 9.50 5.06
CA PRO A 26 5.95 10.15 6.21
C PRO A 26 4.69 10.94 5.80
N GLN A 27 4.61 11.35 4.53
CA GLN A 27 3.46 12.00 3.93
C GLN A 27 2.16 11.17 4.00
N ILE A 28 2.22 9.83 4.00
CA ILE A 28 1.01 8.99 4.08
C ILE A 28 0.30 9.29 5.41
N GLN A 29 1.04 9.19 6.52
CA GLN A 29 0.50 9.45 7.85
C GLN A 29 0.22 10.94 8.09
N ALA A 30 1.07 11.84 7.59
CA ALA A 30 0.89 13.29 7.73
C ALA A 30 -0.38 13.81 7.04
N HIS A 31 -0.87 13.12 6.00
CA HIS A 31 -2.11 13.45 5.31
C HIS A 31 -3.33 12.69 5.86
N GLY A 32 -3.19 11.98 6.99
CA GLY A 32 -4.27 11.19 7.59
C GLY A 32 -4.52 9.86 6.89
N GLY A 33 -3.52 9.30 6.22
CA GLY A 33 -3.48 7.94 5.72
C GLY A 33 -2.95 6.95 6.77
N ASP A 34 -3.38 5.71 6.66
CA ASP A 34 -2.96 4.56 7.45
C ASP A 34 -2.42 3.46 6.52
N SER A 35 -1.46 2.69 7.01
CA SER A 35 -0.87 1.56 6.29
C SER A 35 -0.92 0.33 7.18
N SER A 36 -1.60 -0.70 6.72
CA SER A 36 -1.78 -1.96 7.43
C SER A 36 -1.30 -3.12 6.56
N ILE A 37 -0.45 -4.00 7.11
CA ILE A 37 0.02 -5.20 6.41
C ILE A 37 -1.05 -6.28 6.51
N THR A 38 -1.63 -6.68 5.38
CA THR A 38 -2.71 -7.69 5.32
C THR A 38 -2.16 -9.10 5.26
N GLU A 39 -1.06 -9.32 4.54
CA GLU A 39 -0.45 -10.63 4.35
C GLU A 39 1.08 -10.53 4.31
N VAL A 40 1.75 -11.53 4.88
CA VAL A 40 3.21 -11.69 4.82
C VAL A 40 3.49 -13.15 4.50
N ASP A 41 4.21 -13.38 3.41
CA ASP A 41 4.64 -14.70 2.97
C ASP A 41 6.18 -14.72 2.91
N LEU A 42 6.79 -15.29 3.94
CA LEU A 42 8.24 -15.38 4.05
C LEU A 42 8.84 -16.45 3.12
N GLU A 43 8.03 -17.41 2.68
CA GLU A 43 8.51 -18.49 1.80
C GLU A 43 8.67 -18.02 0.35
N ALA A 44 7.75 -17.16 -0.11
CA ALA A 44 7.77 -16.55 -1.43
C ALA A 44 8.36 -15.14 -1.45
N GLY A 45 8.73 -14.58 -0.29
CA GLY A 45 9.21 -13.20 -0.17
C GLY A 45 8.15 -12.18 -0.58
N HIS A 46 6.88 -12.42 -0.26
CA HIS A 46 5.76 -11.56 -0.65
C HIS A 46 5.16 -10.82 0.53
N VAL A 47 4.82 -9.55 0.37
CA VAL A 47 4.05 -8.78 1.36
C VAL A 47 2.92 -7.99 0.72
N GLU A 48 1.76 -8.05 1.36
CA GLU A 48 0.59 -7.27 0.97
C GLU A 48 0.32 -6.16 1.98
N ILE A 49 0.23 -4.94 1.45
CA ILE A 49 0.03 -3.72 2.24
C ILE A 49 -1.28 -3.07 1.78
N ASN A 50 -2.20 -2.87 2.71
CA ASN A 50 -3.37 -2.06 2.51
C ASN A 50 -3.10 -0.63 2.97
N LEU A 51 -3.23 0.32 2.04
CA LEU A 51 -3.21 1.73 2.36
C LEU A 51 -4.64 2.25 2.43
N SER A 52 -5.04 2.72 3.62
CA SER A 52 -6.33 3.35 3.90
C SER A 52 -6.13 4.83 4.29
N GLY A 53 -7.15 5.69 4.30
CA GLY A 53 -6.92 7.09 4.65
C GLY A 53 -8.00 8.11 4.30
N ALA A 54 -7.95 9.24 5.00
CA ALA A 54 -8.97 10.30 5.00
C ALA A 54 -9.00 11.18 3.73
N CYS A 55 -8.11 10.98 2.76
CA CYS A 55 -8.22 11.60 1.45
C CYS A 55 -9.41 10.98 0.70
N SER A 56 -10.61 11.44 1.06
CA SER A 56 -11.97 11.07 0.65
C SER A 56 -12.26 11.37 -0.82
N GLY A 57 -11.27 11.12 -1.69
CA GLY A 57 -11.28 11.47 -3.11
C GLY A 57 -9.90 11.55 -3.75
N CYS A 58 -8.80 11.45 -2.99
CA CYS A 58 -7.45 11.35 -3.53
C CYS A 58 -6.86 10.03 -3.07
N GLY A 59 -7.29 8.93 -3.70
CA GLY A 59 -6.63 7.64 -3.53
C GLY A 59 -5.11 7.84 -3.63
N VAL A 60 -4.36 7.19 -2.74
CA VAL A 60 -2.90 7.25 -2.73
C VAL A 60 -2.43 7.11 -4.18
N SER A 61 -1.67 8.09 -4.67
CA SER A 61 -1.37 8.16 -6.10
C SER A 61 -0.74 6.85 -6.55
N PRO A 62 -1.09 6.32 -7.74
CA PRO A 62 -0.50 5.10 -8.27
C PRO A 62 1.03 5.19 -8.35
N MET A 63 1.59 6.40 -8.42
CA MET A 63 3.02 6.67 -8.31
C MET A 63 3.60 6.33 -6.93
N THR A 64 2.89 6.64 -5.84
CA THR A 64 3.31 6.32 -4.47
C THR A 64 3.29 4.81 -4.26
N THR A 65 2.20 4.16 -4.66
CA THR A 65 2.03 2.70 -4.61
C THR A 65 3.17 1.99 -5.37
N GLN A 66 3.47 2.42 -6.60
CA GLN A 66 4.60 1.89 -7.37
C GLN A 66 5.96 2.18 -6.73
N ALA A 67 6.13 3.36 -6.11
CA ALA A 67 7.38 3.71 -5.44
C ALA A 67 7.64 2.80 -4.24
N ILE A 68 6.60 2.44 -3.48
CA ILE A 68 6.71 1.48 -2.38
C ILE A 68 7.11 0.12 -2.94
N GLN A 69 6.41 -0.39 -3.96
CA GLN A 69 6.72 -1.70 -4.56
C GLN A 69 8.15 -1.81 -5.07
N ARG A 70 8.72 -0.72 -5.60
CA ARG A 70 10.10 -0.71 -6.08
C ARG A 70 11.12 -0.54 -4.97
N ARG A 71 10.81 0.23 -3.93
CA ARG A 71 11.79 0.59 -2.89
C ARG A 71 11.83 -0.39 -1.73
N LEU A 72 10.70 -0.99 -1.37
CA LEU A 72 10.62 -1.92 -0.24
C LEU A 72 11.58 -3.12 -0.40
N PRO A 73 11.68 -3.80 -1.56
CA PRO A 73 12.65 -4.90 -1.76
C PRO A 73 14.12 -4.45 -1.72
N ASN A 74 14.39 -3.16 -1.89
CA ASN A 74 15.75 -2.61 -1.81
C ASN A 74 16.15 -2.27 -0.37
N ASP A 75 15.18 -2.10 0.54
CA ASP A 75 15.42 -1.78 1.95
C ASP A 75 15.33 -3.05 2.82
N VAL A 76 14.42 -3.96 2.47
CA VAL A 76 14.17 -5.23 3.16
C VAL A 76 14.48 -6.37 2.19
N GLU A 77 15.69 -6.93 2.31
CA GLU A 77 16.19 -8.02 1.44
C GLU A 77 15.38 -9.33 1.57
N GLU A 78 14.59 -9.46 2.65
CA GLU A 78 13.66 -10.57 2.88
C GLU A 78 12.40 -10.51 2.01
N ILE A 79 12.13 -9.39 1.35
CA ILE A 79 10.96 -9.19 0.49
C ILE A 79 11.41 -9.08 -0.97
N GLU A 80 10.87 -9.93 -1.84
CA GLU A 80 11.10 -9.89 -3.28
C GLU A 80 9.93 -9.21 -4.02
N THR A 81 8.70 -9.45 -3.57
CA THR A 81 7.48 -8.99 -4.24
C THR A 81 6.57 -8.24 -3.27
N VAL A 82 5.96 -7.16 -3.73
CA VAL A 82 5.12 -6.30 -2.90
C VAL A 82 3.81 -6.02 -3.62
N SER A 83 2.69 -6.32 -2.98
CA SER A 83 1.36 -5.89 -3.41
C SER A 83 0.91 -4.74 -2.52
N VAL A 84 0.46 -3.65 -3.13
CA VAL A 84 -0.07 -2.51 -2.39
C VAL A 84 -1.46 -2.20 -2.90
N SER A 85 -2.44 -2.38 -2.04
CA SER A 85 -3.85 -2.20 -2.33
C SER A 85 -4.34 -0.89 -1.72
N THR A 86 -4.95 -0.04 -2.53
CA THR A 86 -5.65 1.16 -2.07
C THR A 86 -7.13 0.94 -2.36
N GLY A 87 -8.05 1.45 -1.53
CA GLY A 87 -9.50 1.25 -1.71
C GLY A 87 -10.12 1.79 -3.01
N PHE A 88 -9.30 2.18 -3.99
CA PHE A 88 -9.67 2.71 -5.30
C PHE A 88 -9.02 1.94 -6.48
N ASP A 89 -8.34 0.82 -6.22
CA ASP A 89 -7.72 -0.01 -7.28
C ASP A 89 -8.81 -0.78 -8.06
N GLY A 90 -9.58 -0.06 -8.87
CA GLY A 90 -10.73 -0.60 -9.58
C GLY A 90 -11.42 0.36 -10.55
N LEU A 91 -10.94 1.59 -10.76
CA LEU A 91 -11.60 2.51 -11.70
C LEU A 91 -10.68 3.38 -12.55
N THR A 92 -9.61 2.79 -13.09
CA THR A 92 -9.11 3.25 -14.40
C THR A 92 -9.92 2.65 -15.56
N GLU A 93 -11.24 2.55 -15.42
CA GLU A 93 -12.14 2.51 -16.56
C GLU A 93 -12.53 3.95 -16.89
N GLY A 94 -12.01 4.45 -18.01
CA GLY A 94 -12.30 5.77 -18.54
C GLY A 94 -13.80 5.94 -18.79
N THR A 95 -14.51 6.51 -17.83
CA THR A 95 -15.75 7.23 -18.12
C THR A 95 -15.39 8.70 -18.19
N GLY A 96 -15.05 9.13 -19.41
CA GLY A 96 -15.19 10.53 -19.78
C GLY A 96 -16.63 10.92 -19.43
N ARG A 97 -16.81 11.64 -18.34
CA ARG A 97 -18.02 12.41 -18.10
C ARG A 97 -18.00 13.52 -19.14
N GLU A 98 -18.46 13.19 -20.34
CA GLU A 98 -18.88 14.16 -21.34
C GLU A 98 -19.90 15.05 -20.63
N ILE A 99 -19.44 16.25 -20.31
CA ILE A 99 -20.25 17.37 -19.92
C ILE A 99 -21.32 17.47 -21.00
N SER A 100 -22.59 17.29 -20.64
CA SER A 100 -23.69 17.47 -21.57
C SER A 100 -23.59 18.88 -22.16
N ASP A 101 -23.28 18.94 -23.46
CA ASP A 101 -23.37 20.13 -24.30
C ASP A 101 -24.86 20.47 -24.50
N ASP A 102 -25.53 20.92 -23.43
CA ASP A 102 -26.90 21.43 -23.48
C ASP A 102 -27.09 22.47 -22.38
N VAL A 103 -26.30 23.56 -22.45
CA VAL A 103 -26.59 24.79 -21.72
C VAL A 103 -27.01 25.84 -22.74
N PRO A 104 -28.33 26.15 -22.85
CA PRO A 104 -28.80 27.15 -23.80
C PRO A 104 -28.44 28.56 -23.31
N PHE A 105 -27.96 29.40 -24.24
CA PHE A 105 -27.69 30.82 -24.06
C PHE A 105 -28.96 31.65 -23.91
#